data_AF-A0A1Y4T1T0-F1
#
_entry.id   AF-A0A1Y4T1T0-F1
#
_cell.length_a   1.000
_cell.length_b   1.000
_cell.length_c   1.000
_cell.angle_alpha   90.00
_cell.angle_beta   90.00
_cell.angle_gamma   90.00
#
_symmetry.space_group_name_H-M   'P 1'
#
loop_
_entity.id
_entity.type
_entity.pdbx_description
1 polymer ?
#
loop_
_entity_poly.entity_id
_entity_poly.type
_entity_poly.pdbx_seq_one_letter_code
_entity_poly.pdbx_strand_id
1 'polypeptide(L)'
;MLLLAGLIAVFGLVYLLYINGVGVINSKSALVYQGYPRIGKNKNRIKASFTSCRGTVKRVIRLQPGKSYHFVFSSVITKGTVCVEIRDKKKDNLVVLDQEHPSAILSVEPGDRLYVTTRFTGADGKYELAWDLQK
;
A
#
# COMPACT_ATOMS: atom_id res chain seq x y z
N MET A 1 18.41 31.23 2.82
CA MET A 1 18.83 30.12 3.70
C MET A 1 17.69 29.55 4.54
N LEU A 2 16.91 30.36 5.26
CA LEU A 2 15.79 29.88 6.10
C LEU A 2 14.68 29.13 5.33
N LEU A 3 14.29 29.63 4.16
CA LEU A 3 13.30 28.94 3.30
C LEU A 3 13.78 27.56 2.83
N LEU A 4 15.07 27.44 2.49
CA LEU A 4 15.66 26.18 2.07
C LEU A 4 15.71 25.17 3.23
N ALA A 5 16.13 25.62 4.42
CA ALA A 5 16.12 24.80 5.63
C ALA A 5 14.70 24.33 6.00
N GLY A 6 13.70 25.21 5.87
CA GLY A 6 12.30 24.88 6.08
C GLY A 6 11.80 23.80 5.11
N LEU A 7 12.10 23.93 3.81
CA LEU A 7 11.73 22.91 2.82
C LEU A 7 12.38 21.56 3.13
N ILE A 8 13.67 21.54 3.45
CA ILE A 8 14.38 20.31 3.83
C ILE A 8 13.73 19.65 5.05
N ALA A 9 13.37 20.43 6.07
CA ALA A 9 12.70 19.92 7.26
C ALA A 9 11.33 19.30 6.92
N VAL A 10 10.53 19.95 6.07
CA VAL A 10 9.22 19.44 5.63
C VAL A 10 9.38 18.15 4.83
N PHE A 11 10.29 18.10 3.85
CA PHE A 11 10.54 16.88 3.07
C PHE A 11 11.06 15.75 3.95
N GLY A 12 11.95 16.06 4.90
CA GLY A 12 12.42 15.11 5.90
C GLY A 12 11.28 14.53 6.74
N LEU A 13 10.37 15.38 7.23
CA LEU A 13 9.21 14.95 8.00
C LEU A 13 8.27 14.07 7.16
N VAL A 14 7.95 14.46 5.93
CA VAL A 14 7.10 13.67 5.02
C VAL A 14 7.73 12.31 4.75
N TYR A 15 9.03 12.26 4.50
CA TYR A 15 9.76 11.02 4.29
C TYR A 15 9.76 10.13 5.52
N LEU A 16 9.96 10.69 6.72
CA LEU A 16 9.86 9.96 7.99
C LEU A 16 8.46 9.39 8.20
N LEU A 17 7.40 10.16 7.94
CA LEU A 17 6.03 9.66 8.04
C LEU A 17 5.78 8.50 7.06
N TYR A 18 6.25 8.62 5.82
CA TYR A 18 6.14 7.58 4.81
C TYR A 18 6.85 6.29 5.23
N ILE A 19 8.12 6.39 5.65
CA ILE A 19 8.95 5.22 5.95
C ILE A 19 8.55 4.50 7.25
N ASN A 20 7.85 5.20 8.14
CA ASN A 20 7.25 4.63 9.35
C ASN A 20 5.87 4.00 9.08
N GLY A 21 5.37 4.05 7.84
CA GLY A 21 4.11 3.42 7.43
C GLY A 21 2.85 4.23 7.75
N VAL A 22 3.01 5.51 8.11
CA VAL A 22 1.93 6.46 8.36
C VAL A 22 1.56 7.20 7.08
N GLY A 23 2.58 7.65 6.34
CA GLY A 23 2.43 8.41 5.10
C GLY A 23 2.05 7.54 3.91
N VAL A 24 1.43 8.18 2.91
CA VAL A 24 1.03 7.57 1.65
C VAL A 24 1.54 8.46 0.53
N ILE A 25 2.21 7.87 -0.47
CA ILE A 25 2.64 8.59 -1.67
C ILE A 25 1.70 8.21 -2.81
N ASN A 26 1.05 9.21 -3.40
CA ASN A 26 0.09 9.00 -4.48
C ASN A 26 0.61 9.62 -5.76
N SER A 27 0.46 8.90 -6.87
CA SER A 27 0.64 9.42 -8.23
C SER A 27 -0.52 8.91 -9.05
N LYS A 28 -1.70 9.54 -8.87
CA LYS A 28 -2.96 9.11 -9.45
C LYS A 28 -3.84 10.28 -9.86
N SER A 29 -4.68 10.04 -10.87
CA SER A 29 -5.83 10.86 -11.24
C SER A 29 -7.10 10.09 -10.91
N ALA A 30 -8.10 10.72 -10.32
CA ALA A 30 -9.38 10.09 -9.99
C ALA A 30 -10.47 11.15 -9.89
N LEU A 31 -11.71 10.80 -10.21
CA LEU A 31 -12.87 11.64 -9.90
C LEU A 31 -13.13 11.64 -8.39
N VAL A 32 -13.14 10.45 -7.79
CA VAL A 32 -13.29 10.25 -6.35
C VAL A 32 -12.27 9.21 -5.89
N TYR A 33 -11.65 9.46 -4.73
CA TYR A 33 -10.83 8.47 -4.04
C TYR A 33 -10.95 8.63 -2.54
N GLN A 34 -11.45 7.60 -1.87
CA GLN A 34 -11.63 7.53 -0.43
C GLN A 34 -10.82 6.36 0.13
N GLY A 35 -9.66 6.66 0.71
CA GLY A 35 -8.87 5.68 1.47
C GLY A 35 -9.27 5.67 2.93
N TYR A 36 -9.22 4.50 3.57
CA TYR A 36 -9.55 4.39 4.99
C TYR A 36 -8.28 4.35 5.86
N PRO A 37 -8.33 4.95 7.07
CA PRO A 37 -7.18 4.99 7.97
C PRO A 37 -6.86 3.60 8.55
N ARG A 38 -5.56 3.33 8.71
CA ARG A 38 -5.02 2.08 9.29
C ARG A 38 -4.97 2.13 10.82
N ILE A 39 -6.11 2.34 11.46
CA ILE A 39 -6.24 2.49 12.91
C ILE A 39 -7.24 1.46 13.44
N GLY A 40 -7.02 1.00 14.67
CA GLY A 40 -7.90 0.04 15.36
C GLY A 40 -8.07 -1.25 14.56
N LYS A 41 -9.32 -1.62 14.28
CA LYS A 41 -9.67 -2.84 13.53
C LYS A 41 -9.11 -2.88 12.09
N ASN A 42 -8.70 -1.74 11.53
CA ASN A 42 -8.11 -1.64 10.18
C ASN A 42 -6.57 -1.63 10.18
N LYS A 43 -5.91 -1.89 11.31
CA LYS A 43 -4.43 -1.90 11.40
C LYS A 43 -3.78 -2.77 10.33
N ASN A 44 -4.32 -3.98 10.12
CA ASN A 44 -3.78 -4.97 9.21
C ASN A 44 -4.46 -4.97 7.83
N ARG A 45 -5.06 -3.83 7.45
CA ARG A 45 -5.87 -3.72 6.23
C ARG A 45 -5.56 -2.43 5.50
N ILE A 46 -5.51 -2.47 4.17
CA ILE A 46 -5.51 -1.29 3.31
C ILE A 46 -6.78 -1.38 2.47
N LYS A 47 -7.64 -0.38 2.55
CA LYS A 47 -8.90 -0.37 1.79
C LYS A 47 -9.17 1.01 1.22
N ALA A 48 -9.82 1.04 0.05
CA ALA A 48 -10.27 2.27 -0.57
C ALA A 48 -11.48 2.04 -1.50
N SER A 49 -12.27 3.09 -1.67
CA SER A 49 -13.30 3.24 -2.70
C SER A 49 -12.89 4.33 -3.67
N PHE A 50 -13.19 4.18 -4.96
CA PHE A 50 -12.69 5.06 -6.00
C PHE A 50 -13.54 5.04 -7.27
N THR A 51 -13.47 6.13 -8.03
CA THR A 51 -14.16 6.32 -9.32
C THR A 51 -13.23 7.03 -10.31
N SER A 52 -13.19 6.51 -11.54
CA SER A 52 -12.33 6.88 -12.65
C SER A 52 -10.85 6.98 -12.26
N CYS A 53 -10.38 6.04 -11.43
CA CYS A 53 -9.04 6.13 -10.84
C CYS A 53 -7.98 5.51 -11.77
N ARG A 54 -6.91 6.26 -12.05
CA ARG A 54 -5.76 5.84 -12.83
C ARG A 54 -4.47 6.26 -12.14
N GLY A 55 -3.48 5.36 -12.06
CA GLY A 55 -2.17 5.64 -11.48
C GLY A 55 -1.86 4.75 -10.29
N THR A 56 -1.13 5.26 -9.30
CA THR A 56 -0.58 4.46 -8.20
C THR A 56 -0.75 5.09 -6.81
N VAL A 57 -0.88 4.23 -5.81
CA VAL A 57 -0.87 4.57 -4.38
C VAL A 57 0.19 3.70 -3.73
N LYS A 58 1.21 4.32 -3.14
CA LYS A 58 2.35 3.65 -2.49
C LYS A 58 2.27 3.83 -0.98
N ARG A 59 2.46 2.73 -0.26
CA ARG A 59 2.45 2.65 1.20
C ARG A 59 3.61 1.79 1.67
N VAL A 60 4.09 2.08 2.87
CA VAL A 60 5.01 1.20 3.59
C VAL A 60 4.22 0.51 4.70
N ILE A 61 4.40 -0.80 4.84
CA ILE A 61 3.92 -1.55 5.98
C ILE A 61 5.11 -2.15 6.74
N ARG A 62 5.03 -2.08 8.07
CA ARG A 62 6.02 -2.66 8.98
C ARG A 62 5.36 -3.83 9.69
N LEU A 63 5.92 -5.01 9.50
CA LEU A 63 5.45 -6.25 10.09
C LEU A 63 6.52 -6.80 11.04
N GLN A 64 6.17 -7.82 11.82
CA GLN A 64 7.16 -8.42 12.71
C GLN A 64 8.17 -9.20 11.88
N PRO A 65 9.47 -9.00 12.11
CA PRO A 65 10.51 -9.74 11.40
C PRO A 65 10.51 -11.22 11.76
N GLY A 66 10.98 -12.06 10.85
CA GLY A 66 11.10 -13.51 11.04
C GLY A 66 9.75 -14.24 11.05
N LYS A 67 8.70 -13.61 10.53
CA LYS A 67 7.35 -14.17 10.47
C LYS A 67 6.84 -14.18 9.04
N SER A 68 6.00 -15.16 8.75
CA SER A 68 5.26 -15.24 7.49
C SER A 68 3.85 -14.67 7.67
N TYR A 69 3.39 -13.94 6.66
CA TYR A 69 2.07 -13.34 6.64
C TYR A 69 1.32 -13.79 5.40
N HIS A 70 0.05 -14.13 5.59
CA HIS A 70 -0.86 -14.42 4.50
C HIS A 70 -1.57 -13.14 4.09
N PHE A 71 -1.30 -12.67 2.89
CA PHE A 71 -1.95 -11.51 2.28
C PHE A 71 -3.14 -11.96 1.44
N VAL A 72 -4.26 -11.26 1.60
CA VAL A 72 -5.49 -11.49 0.85
C VAL A 72 -5.99 -10.18 0.27
N PHE A 73 -6.10 -10.14 -1.05
CA PHE A 73 -6.68 -9.09 -1.84
C PHE A 73 -8.12 -9.45 -2.21
N SER A 74 -9.02 -8.50 -2.01
CA SER A 74 -10.39 -8.59 -2.50
C SER A 74 -10.77 -7.28 -3.15
N SER A 75 -11.58 -7.34 -4.20
CA SER A 75 -12.06 -6.16 -4.89
C SER A 75 -13.44 -6.38 -5.49
N VAL A 76 -14.20 -5.30 -5.59
CA VAL A 76 -15.46 -5.24 -6.34
C VAL A 76 -15.29 -4.10 -7.32
N ILE A 77 -14.99 -4.47 -8.58
CA ILE A 77 -14.63 -3.55 -9.65
C ILE A 77 -15.72 -3.60 -10.71
N THR A 78 -16.24 -2.44 -11.12
CA THR A 78 -17.25 -2.34 -12.18
C THR A 78 -16.65 -1.95 -13.53
N LYS A 79 -15.47 -1.33 -13.51
CA LYS A 79 -14.75 -0.86 -14.70
C LYS A 79 -13.25 -0.86 -14.44
N GLY A 80 -12.45 -1.10 -15.47
CA GLY A 80 -10.99 -1.05 -15.41
C GLY A 80 -10.40 -2.16 -14.53
N THR A 81 -9.15 -1.99 -14.09
CA THR A 81 -8.45 -2.99 -13.27
C THR A 81 -7.75 -2.38 -12.07
N VAL A 82 -7.64 -3.16 -10.99
CA VAL A 82 -6.81 -2.86 -9.83
C VAL A 82 -5.95 -4.07 -9.48
N CYS A 83 -4.68 -3.83 -9.22
CA CYS A 83 -3.77 -4.80 -8.66
C CYS A 83 -2.93 -4.19 -7.53
N VAL A 84 -2.41 -5.03 -6.66
CA VAL A 84 -1.55 -4.68 -5.54
C VAL A 84 -0.20 -5.36 -5.73
N GLU A 85 0.85 -4.56 -5.81
CA GLU A 85 2.23 -5.04 -5.80
C GLU A 85 2.80 -4.93 -4.39
N ILE A 86 3.36 -6.01 -3.87
CA ILE A 86 4.08 -6.04 -2.60
C ILE A 86 5.54 -6.35 -2.91
N ARG A 87 6.42 -5.48 -2.44
CA ARG A 87 7.89 -5.63 -2.58
C ARG A 87 8.56 -5.57 -1.22
N ASP A 88 9.61 -6.35 -1.04
CA ASP A 88 10.55 -6.16 0.06
C ASP A 88 11.50 -4.97 -0.20
N LYS A 89 12.32 -4.60 0.80
CA LYS A 89 13.29 -3.49 0.66
C LYS A 89 14.39 -3.81 -0.34
N LYS A 90 14.80 -5.09 -0.44
CA LYS A 90 15.80 -5.55 -1.40
C LYS A 90 15.28 -5.44 -2.85
N LYS A 91 13.95 -5.35 -3.02
CA LYS A 91 13.19 -5.31 -4.28
C LYS A 91 13.31 -6.58 -5.12
N ASP A 92 13.85 -7.65 -4.55
CA ASP A 92 14.09 -8.91 -5.25
C ASP A 92 12.83 -9.77 -5.30
N ASN A 93 11.97 -9.67 -4.28
CA ASN A 93 10.68 -10.35 -4.27
C ASN A 93 9.55 -9.37 -4.60
N LEU A 94 8.97 -9.53 -5.80
CA LEU A 94 7.75 -8.86 -6.23
C LEU A 94 6.61 -9.87 -6.25
N VAL A 95 5.60 -9.63 -5.43
CA VAL A 95 4.33 -10.35 -5.48
C VAL A 95 3.25 -9.41 -5.98
N VAL A 96 2.48 -9.87 -6.95
CA VAL A 96 1.33 -9.13 -7.50
C VAL A 96 0.07 -9.88 -7.10
N LEU A 97 -0.87 -9.16 -6.50
CA LEU A 97 -2.19 -9.65 -6.12
C LEU A 97 -3.26 -8.92 -6.93
N ASP A 98 -4.16 -9.69 -7.51
CA ASP A 98 -5.30 -9.21 -8.30
C ASP A 98 -6.48 -10.17 -8.13
N GLN A 99 -7.50 -10.08 -9.00
CA GLN A 99 -8.68 -10.94 -8.90
C GLN A 99 -8.39 -12.41 -9.27
N GLU A 100 -7.39 -12.66 -10.12
CA GLU A 100 -7.02 -14.01 -10.55
C GLU A 100 -6.11 -14.68 -9.50
N HIS A 101 -5.22 -13.87 -8.91
CA HIS A 101 -4.27 -14.29 -7.89
C HIS A 101 -4.51 -13.47 -6.61
N PRO A 102 -5.58 -13.77 -5.84
CA PRO A 102 -6.02 -12.91 -4.75
C PRO A 102 -5.18 -13.05 -3.47
N SER A 103 -4.31 -14.05 -3.35
CA SER A 103 -3.58 -14.29 -2.11
C SER A 103 -2.15 -14.73 -2.32
N ALA A 104 -1.29 -14.37 -1.37
CA ALA A 104 0.09 -14.85 -1.32
C ALA A 104 0.60 -14.90 0.11
N ILE A 105 1.61 -15.74 0.31
CA ILE A 105 2.36 -15.84 1.56
C ILE A 105 3.70 -15.13 1.37
N LEU A 106 4.04 -14.25 2.31
CA LEU A 106 5.31 -13.53 2.31
C LEU A 106 6.00 -13.66 3.67
N SER A 107 7.26 -14.10 3.65
CA SER A 107 8.13 -14.10 4.83
C SER A 107 8.83 -12.75 4.95
N VAL A 108 8.78 -12.14 6.13
CA VAL A 108 9.37 -10.83 6.39
C VAL A 108 10.74 -11.01 7.01
N GLU A 109 11.79 -10.52 6.36
CA GLU A 109 13.15 -10.55 6.90
C GLU A 109 13.34 -9.59 8.10
N PRO A 110 14.35 -9.84 8.96
CA PRO A 110 14.76 -8.93 10.02
C PRO A 110 15.01 -7.49 9.57
N GLY A 111 14.27 -6.54 10.17
CA GLY A 111 14.39 -5.11 9.89
C GLY A 111 13.77 -4.65 8.57
N ASP A 112 13.03 -5.54 7.90
CA ASP A 112 12.54 -5.28 6.56
C ASP A 112 11.21 -4.50 6.55
N ARG A 113 10.99 -3.75 5.46
CA ARG A 113 9.79 -2.96 5.21
C ARG A 113 9.17 -3.46 3.92
N LEU A 114 7.87 -3.72 3.93
CA LEU A 114 7.17 -4.05 2.71
C LEU A 114 6.60 -2.78 2.07
N TYR A 115 6.91 -2.60 0.80
CA TYR A 115 6.41 -1.53 -0.06
C TYR A 115 5.21 -2.05 -0.83
N VAL A 116 4.04 -1.53 -0.48
CA VAL A 116 2.76 -1.88 -1.11
C VAL A 116 2.41 -0.80 -2.11
N THR A 117 2.29 -1.16 -3.39
CA THR A 117 1.87 -0.27 -4.47
C THR A 117 0.56 -0.76 -5.07
N THR A 118 -0.53 -0.05 -4.84
CA THR A 118 -1.79 -0.29 -5.53
C THR A 118 -1.76 0.44 -6.87
N ARG A 119 -2.03 -0.27 -7.98
CA ARG A 119 -2.12 0.29 -9.32
C ARG A 119 -3.57 0.28 -9.80
N PHE A 120 -3.96 1.35 -10.47
CA PHE A 120 -5.31 1.54 -11.02
C PHE A 120 -5.21 1.84 -12.52
N THR A 121 -6.06 1.19 -13.30
CA THR A 121 -6.11 1.37 -14.76
C THR A 121 -7.51 1.82 -15.17
N GLY A 122 -7.82 3.09 -14.89
CA GLY A 122 -9.13 3.69 -15.19
C GLY A 122 -10.28 2.99 -14.46
N ALA A 123 -10.05 2.65 -13.20
CA ALA A 123 -10.88 1.72 -12.45
C ALA A 123 -11.96 2.41 -11.59
N ASP A 124 -13.08 1.71 -11.42
CA ASP A 124 -14.22 2.09 -10.58
C ASP A 124 -14.53 0.96 -9.60
N GLY A 125 -14.76 1.29 -8.33
CA GLY A 125 -15.20 0.33 -7.32
C GLY A 125 -14.44 0.47 -6.00
N LYS A 126 -14.20 -0.67 -5.36
CA LYS A 126 -13.53 -0.74 -4.06
C LYS A 126 -12.56 -1.92 -3.99
N TYR A 127 -11.51 -1.76 -3.21
CA TYR A 127 -10.58 -2.85 -2.89
C TYR A 127 -10.24 -2.90 -1.41
N GLU A 128 -9.84 -4.07 -0.96
CA GLU A 128 -9.26 -4.33 0.35
C GLU A 128 -8.07 -5.29 0.20
N LEU A 129 -6.96 -4.95 0.83
CA LEU A 129 -5.83 -5.83 1.08
C LEU A 129 -5.72 -6.03 2.58
N ALA A 130 -5.93 -7.26 3.04
CA ALA A 130 -5.77 -7.67 4.42
C ALA A 130 -4.56 -8.60 4.57
N TRP A 131 -4.00 -8.66 5.77
CA TRP A 131 -2.99 -9.67 6.08
C TRP A 131 -3.08 -10.12 7.53
N ASP A 132 -2.79 -11.40 7.75
CA ASP A 132 -2.72 -11.99 9.07
C ASP A 132 -1.46 -12.82 9.21
N LEU A 133 -1.03 -13.00 10.46
CA LEU A 133 0.11 -13.86 10.77
C LEU A 133 -0.23 -15.29 10.33
N GLN A 134 0.62 -15.89 9.51
CA GLN A 134 0.47 -17.28 9.16
C GLN A 134 0.76 -18.13 10.40
N LYS A 135 -0.22 -18.95 10.79
CA LYS A 135 -0.09 -19.89 11.91
C LYS A 135 0.81 -21.06 11.54
#